data_AF-A0A7V9J465-F1
#
_entry.id   AF-A0A7V9J465-F1
#
_cell.length_a   1.000
_cell.length_b   1.000
_cell.length_c   1.000
_cell.angle_alpha   90.00
_cell.angle_beta   90.00
_cell.angle_gamma   90.00
#
_symmetry.space_group_name_H-M   'P 1'
#
loop_
_entity.id
_entity.type
_entity.pdbx_description
1 polymer ?
#
loop_
_entity_poly.entity_id
_entity_poly.type
_entity_poly.pdbx_seq_one_letter_code
_entity_poly.pdbx_strand_id
1 'polypeptide(L)'
;MPANLFRVRGRALHLSLFARLLALLVLCLPVGSAAGRNFSTVVIDPGHGGFDRGGIPRQRVAEKAMTLDVAQRLQKRLRRAGYRVVMTRESDVFIPLGERVRIASRYRDAILVSVHFNSAARVGANGIETYYYSTQSAKLAADIHRHVVSSTSTENRGIRRRGYFVLRRSSVPAVLVECGFLTNPTEARMALDSRYRQRLADRIADGIMGKPTPPNRPVVAGLVHLPSPIRSTGNYNDFVRAEAERRPTYRTSKKKSKKSSSKSSKKKSSSTSKKTSSKKSSTSSKKSASSKTPAKKKPAASDE
;
A
#
# COMPACT_ATOMS: atom_id res chain seq x y z
N MET A 1 -89.13 -43.12 -25.28
CA MET A 1 -87.81 -43.70 -25.62
C MET A 1 -86.89 -42.61 -26.16
N PRO A 2 -85.55 -42.73 -26.07
CA PRO A 2 -84.75 -41.58 -25.63
C PRO A 2 -83.65 -41.08 -26.60
N ALA A 3 -83.12 -39.91 -26.23
CA ALA A 3 -81.75 -39.42 -26.43
C ALA A 3 -81.23 -39.13 -27.85
N ASN A 4 -80.74 -37.90 -28.03
CA ASN A 4 -79.28 -37.70 -28.12
C ASN A 4 -78.87 -36.26 -27.75
N LEU A 5 -78.28 -36.09 -26.56
CA LEU A 5 -77.79 -34.80 -26.05
C LEU A 5 -76.27 -34.75 -26.17
N PHE A 6 -75.75 -34.32 -27.32
CA PHE A 6 -74.29 -34.30 -27.57
C PHE A 6 -73.58 -33.18 -26.79
N ARG A 7 -73.16 -33.53 -25.58
CA ARG A 7 -72.48 -32.68 -24.60
C ARG A 7 -71.03 -32.37 -25.02
N VAL A 8 -70.82 -31.27 -25.74
CA VAL A 8 -69.46 -30.75 -26.01
C VAL A 8 -68.78 -30.41 -24.69
N ARG A 9 -67.75 -31.19 -24.33
CA ARG A 9 -67.06 -31.10 -23.03
C ARG A 9 -65.58 -30.79 -23.24
N GLY A 10 -65.12 -29.67 -22.68
CA GLY A 10 -63.71 -29.42 -22.37
C GLY A 10 -62.87 -28.70 -23.44
N ARG A 11 -62.53 -27.43 -23.16
CA ARG A 11 -61.26 -26.78 -23.58
C ARG A 11 -60.98 -25.51 -22.74
N ALA A 12 -60.92 -25.69 -21.42
CA ALA A 12 -60.73 -24.60 -20.45
C ALA A 12 -59.61 -24.91 -19.42
N LEU A 13 -58.44 -25.37 -19.90
CA LEU A 13 -57.36 -25.86 -19.01
C LEU A 13 -55.93 -25.74 -19.55
N HIS A 14 -55.64 -24.79 -20.44
CA HIS A 14 -54.28 -24.54 -20.97
C HIS A 14 -53.74 -23.11 -20.82
N LEU A 15 -54.46 -22.20 -20.15
CA LEU A 15 -54.07 -20.78 -20.04
C LEU A 15 -53.45 -20.37 -18.69
N SER A 16 -52.96 -21.32 -17.88
CA SER A 16 -52.46 -21.07 -16.51
C SER A 16 -50.98 -21.41 -16.26
N LEU A 17 -50.28 -22.03 -17.23
CA LEU A 17 -48.87 -22.44 -17.03
C LEU A 17 -47.86 -21.38 -17.51
N PHE A 18 -48.08 -20.75 -18.67
CA PHE A 18 -47.17 -19.72 -19.21
C PHE A 18 -47.06 -18.49 -18.29
N ALA A 19 -48.18 -18.05 -17.71
CA ALA A 19 -48.21 -16.93 -16.75
C ALA A 19 -47.41 -17.20 -15.45
N ARG A 20 -47.16 -18.47 -15.11
CA ARG A 20 -46.34 -18.84 -13.93
C ARG A 20 -44.85 -18.96 -14.24
N LEU A 21 -44.48 -19.20 -15.50
CA LEU A 21 -43.07 -19.28 -15.90
C LEU A 21 -42.41 -17.90 -15.96
N LEU A 22 -43.14 -16.87 -16.40
CA LEU A 22 -42.63 -15.50 -16.50
C LEU A 22 -42.42 -14.85 -15.12
N ALA A 23 -43.24 -15.21 -14.13
CA ALA A 23 -43.17 -14.69 -12.76
C ALA A 23 -41.88 -15.11 -12.00
N LEU A 24 -41.21 -16.19 -12.43
CA LEU A 24 -39.99 -16.69 -11.81
C LEU A 24 -38.69 -16.04 -12.34
N LEU A 25 -38.76 -15.26 -13.42
CA LEU A 25 -37.56 -14.66 -14.04
C LEU A 25 -37.15 -13.29 -13.46
N VAL A 26 -37.89 -12.75 -12.48
CA VAL A 26 -37.70 -11.39 -11.95
C VAL A 26 -36.86 -11.36 -10.66
N LEU A 27 -36.73 -12.48 -9.94
CA LEU A 27 -36.17 -12.50 -8.58
C LEU A 27 -34.66 -12.81 -8.50
N CYS A 28 -33.83 -12.21 -9.37
CA CYS A 28 -32.38 -12.27 -9.24
C CYS A 28 -31.63 -11.02 -9.71
N LEU A 29 -32.07 -9.83 -9.28
CA LEU A 29 -31.19 -8.65 -9.23
C LEU A 29 -30.46 -8.63 -7.89
N PRO A 30 -29.13 -8.87 -7.84
CA PRO A 30 -28.35 -8.71 -6.62
C PRO A 30 -28.10 -7.22 -6.35
N VAL A 31 -29.15 -6.48 -5.94
CA VAL A 31 -29.05 -5.07 -5.51
C VAL A 31 -28.44 -4.98 -4.10
N GLY A 32 -27.31 -5.65 -3.91
CA GLY A 32 -26.38 -5.40 -2.82
C GLY A 32 -25.68 -4.08 -3.05
N SER A 33 -26.41 -2.98 -2.94
CA SER A 33 -25.90 -1.62 -3.11
C SER A 33 -24.91 -1.30 -1.99
N ALA A 34 -23.63 -1.59 -2.24
CA ALA A 34 -22.55 -1.33 -1.30
C ALA A 34 -22.47 0.18 -1.06
N ALA A 35 -22.79 0.60 0.18
CA ALA A 35 -23.10 1.98 0.50
C ALA A 35 -22.02 2.99 0.08
N GLY A 36 -22.32 3.77 -0.97
CA GLY A 36 -21.66 5.03 -1.32
C GLY A 36 -20.12 5.04 -1.30
N ARG A 37 -19.48 4.31 -2.23
CA ARG A 37 -18.04 4.52 -2.53
C ARG A 37 -17.84 4.93 -3.98
N ASN A 38 -17.47 6.19 -4.19
CA ASN A 38 -17.43 6.84 -5.51
C ASN A 38 -16.15 6.47 -6.31
N PHE A 39 -15.83 5.18 -6.43
CA PHE A 39 -14.75 4.68 -7.27
C PHE A 39 -15.06 3.27 -7.79
N SER A 40 -14.84 3.05 -9.10
CA SER A 40 -14.89 1.73 -9.75
C SER A 40 -13.51 1.06 -9.82
N THR A 41 -12.45 1.87 -9.63
CA THR A 41 -11.07 1.49 -9.91
C THR A 41 -10.21 1.54 -8.65
N VAL A 42 -9.41 0.50 -8.41
CA VAL A 42 -8.41 0.51 -7.34
C VAL A 42 -7.04 0.36 -7.98
N VAL A 43 -6.20 1.37 -7.79
CA VAL A 43 -4.79 1.33 -8.17
C VAL A 43 -4.00 0.88 -6.95
N ILE A 44 -3.48 -0.33 -7.00
CA ILE A 44 -2.65 -0.90 -5.93
C ILE A 44 -1.19 -0.58 -6.25
N ASP A 45 -0.47 -0.09 -5.25
CA ASP A 45 0.93 0.29 -5.37
C ASP A 45 1.79 -0.54 -4.40
N PRO A 46 2.38 -1.68 -4.84
CA PRO A 46 3.31 -2.42 -4.00
C PRO A 46 4.62 -1.64 -3.87
N GLY A 47 4.95 -1.22 -2.66
CA GLY A 47 6.12 -0.40 -2.34
C GLY A 47 7.44 -0.98 -2.89
N HIS A 48 8.42 -0.12 -3.15
CA HIS A 48 9.77 -0.50 -3.57
C HIS A 48 9.78 -1.36 -4.87
N GLY A 49 10.80 -2.19 -5.11
CA GLY A 49 10.91 -3.09 -6.26
C GLY A 49 12.23 -2.95 -7.04
N GLY A 50 12.67 -4.03 -7.70
CA GLY A 50 13.89 -4.02 -8.51
C GLY A 50 15.14 -3.84 -7.64
N PHE A 51 15.92 -2.78 -7.88
CA PHE A 51 17.10 -2.45 -7.05
C PHE A 51 16.70 -1.96 -5.66
N ASP A 52 15.50 -1.39 -5.51
CA ASP A 52 15.00 -0.90 -4.23
C ASP A 52 14.40 -2.06 -3.42
N ARG A 53 15.13 -2.47 -2.37
CA ARG A 53 14.73 -3.55 -1.45
C ARG A 53 13.61 -3.13 -0.49
N GLY A 54 13.48 -1.82 -0.23
CA GLY A 54 12.81 -1.27 0.94
C GLY A 54 13.52 -1.57 2.26
N GLY A 55 13.06 -0.90 3.32
CA GLY A 55 13.61 -1.01 4.66
C GLY A 55 14.99 -0.39 4.91
N ILE A 56 15.57 -0.75 6.06
CA ILE A 56 16.88 -0.26 6.55
C ILE A 56 17.87 -1.42 6.84
N PRO A 57 19.16 -1.15 7.11
CA PRO A 57 20.12 -2.17 7.56
C PRO A 57 19.63 -2.94 8.79
N ARG A 58 20.00 -4.23 8.88
CA ARG A 58 19.50 -5.23 9.85
C ARG A 58 18.03 -5.66 9.67
N GLN A 59 17.29 -5.13 8.70
CA GLN A 59 15.96 -5.63 8.37
C GLN A 59 15.99 -7.06 7.80
N ARG A 60 15.15 -7.93 8.36
CA ARG A 60 15.22 -9.39 8.20
C ARG A 60 14.66 -9.91 6.88
N VAL A 61 13.77 -9.17 6.22
CA VAL A 61 13.08 -9.56 4.99
C VAL A 61 13.11 -8.42 3.97
N ALA A 62 13.19 -8.72 2.67
CA ALA A 62 13.03 -7.72 1.63
C ALA A 62 11.57 -7.22 1.58
N GLU A 63 11.35 -5.94 1.84
CA GLU A 63 10.02 -5.33 1.86
C GLU A 63 9.34 -5.42 0.49
N LYS A 64 10.11 -5.17 -0.58
CA LYS A 64 9.65 -5.27 -1.98
C LYS A 64 8.99 -6.62 -2.34
N ALA A 65 9.32 -7.69 -1.61
CA ALA A 65 8.78 -9.03 -1.83
C ALA A 65 7.45 -9.23 -1.07
N MET A 66 7.38 -8.80 0.18
CA MET A 66 6.19 -8.94 1.02
C MET A 66 5.06 -8.02 0.55
N THR A 67 5.40 -6.79 0.16
CA THR A 67 4.47 -5.83 -0.44
C THR A 67 3.85 -6.33 -1.73
N LEU A 68 4.65 -6.97 -2.60
CA LEU A 68 4.18 -7.54 -3.88
C LEU A 68 3.19 -8.69 -3.66
N ASP A 69 3.49 -9.65 -2.78
CA ASP A 69 2.61 -10.78 -2.49
C ASP A 69 1.28 -10.31 -1.85
N VAL A 70 1.31 -9.38 -0.89
CA VAL A 70 0.09 -8.79 -0.31
C VAL A 70 -0.72 -8.05 -1.39
N ALA A 71 -0.07 -7.27 -2.25
CA ALA A 71 -0.72 -6.54 -3.33
C ALA A 71 -1.34 -7.46 -4.41
N GLN A 72 -0.66 -8.54 -4.80
CA GLN A 72 -1.20 -9.56 -5.72
C GLN A 72 -2.40 -10.31 -5.11
N ARG A 73 -2.40 -10.58 -3.79
CA ARG A 73 -3.58 -11.13 -3.09
C ARG A 73 -4.74 -10.13 -3.05
N LEU A 74 -4.45 -8.86 -2.75
CA LEU A 74 -5.42 -7.78 -2.72
C LEU A 74 -6.06 -7.58 -4.11
N GLN A 75 -5.26 -7.66 -5.18
CA GLN A 75 -5.74 -7.67 -6.56
C GLN A 75 -6.72 -8.81 -6.82
N LYS A 76 -6.37 -10.06 -6.46
CA LYS A 76 -7.23 -11.24 -6.63
C LYS A 76 -8.50 -11.18 -5.78
N ARG A 77 -8.47 -10.50 -4.63
CA ARG A 77 -9.65 -10.26 -3.77
C ARG A 77 -10.58 -9.18 -4.34
N LEU A 78 -10.03 -8.06 -4.80
CA LEU A 78 -10.81 -6.94 -5.33
C LEU A 78 -11.37 -7.20 -6.74
N ARG A 79 -10.63 -7.87 -7.64
CA ARG A 79 -11.16 -8.27 -8.96
C ARG A 79 -12.37 -9.20 -8.83
N ARG A 80 -12.37 -10.13 -7.86
CA ARG A 80 -13.52 -10.98 -7.53
C ARG A 80 -14.71 -10.23 -6.90
N ALA A 81 -14.50 -9.00 -6.45
CA ALA A 81 -15.54 -8.10 -5.94
C ALA A 81 -15.97 -7.04 -6.98
N GLY A 82 -15.65 -7.25 -8.27
CA GLY A 82 -16.09 -6.39 -9.37
C GLY A 82 -15.24 -5.14 -9.65
N TYR A 83 -14.23 -4.83 -8.83
CA TYR A 83 -13.39 -3.66 -9.04
C TYR A 83 -12.44 -3.82 -10.23
N ARG A 84 -12.27 -2.75 -11.02
CA ARG A 84 -11.16 -2.64 -11.96
C ARG A 84 -9.87 -2.44 -11.16
N VAL A 85 -9.02 -3.46 -11.10
CA VAL A 85 -7.74 -3.37 -10.38
C VAL A 85 -6.57 -3.18 -11.32
N VAL A 86 -5.84 -2.08 -11.11
CA VAL A 86 -4.59 -1.70 -11.76
C VAL A 86 -3.46 -1.84 -10.75
N MET A 87 -2.28 -2.28 -11.18
CA MET A 87 -1.08 -2.37 -10.34
C MET A 87 -0.04 -1.40 -10.84
N THR A 88 0.73 -0.75 -9.97
CA THR A 88 1.91 0.03 -10.41
C THR A 88 3.06 -0.87 -10.88
N ARG A 89 3.17 -2.07 -10.28
CA ARG A 89 4.02 -3.20 -10.73
C ARG A 89 3.35 -4.54 -10.42
N GLU A 90 3.50 -5.52 -11.30
CA GLU A 90 3.03 -6.90 -11.06
C GLU A 90 4.16 -7.88 -10.70
N SER A 91 5.43 -7.44 -10.78
CA SER A 91 6.64 -8.24 -10.53
C SER A 91 7.73 -7.43 -9.80
N ASP A 92 8.91 -8.02 -9.61
CA ASP A 92 10.09 -7.38 -9.00
C ASP A 92 10.80 -6.35 -9.91
N VAL A 93 10.12 -5.24 -10.21
CA VAL A 93 10.64 -4.10 -10.99
C VAL A 93 10.57 -2.80 -10.20
N PHE A 94 11.53 -1.89 -10.41
CA PHE A 94 11.50 -0.56 -9.81
C PHE A 94 10.58 0.38 -10.58
N ILE A 95 9.64 1.02 -9.89
CA ILE A 95 8.78 2.08 -10.43
C ILE A 95 9.08 3.39 -9.70
N PRO A 96 9.47 4.48 -10.40
CA PRO A 96 9.67 5.79 -9.79
C PRO A 96 8.39 6.33 -9.13
N LEU A 97 8.53 7.09 -8.03
CA LEU A 97 7.39 7.65 -7.28
C LEU A 97 6.46 8.53 -8.15
N GLY A 98 7.03 9.24 -9.12
CA GLY A 98 6.27 10.00 -10.12
C GLY A 98 5.43 9.13 -11.05
N GLU A 99 5.93 7.95 -11.45
CA GLU A 99 5.18 7.02 -12.31
C GLU A 99 4.04 6.33 -11.55
N ARG A 100 4.25 5.95 -10.28
CA ARG A 100 3.18 5.39 -9.41
C ARG A 100 1.98 6.31 -9.34
N VAL A 101 2.24 7.61 -9.13
CA VAL A 101 1.21 8.67 -9.16
C VAL A 101 0.62 8.85 -10.56
N ARG A 102 1.46 8.89 -11.61
CA ARG A 102 1.00 9.08 -13.00
C ARG A 102 0.11 7.93 -13.48
N ILE A 103 0.33 6.69 -13.02
CA ILE A 103 -0.56 5.54 -13.28
C ILE A 103 -1.92 5.78 -12.62
N ALA A 104 -1.96 6.22 -11.36
CA ALA A 104 -3.22 6.51 -10.67
C ALA A 104 -4.03 7.64 -11.35
N SER A 105 -3.35 8.71 -11.77
CA SER A 105 -3.98 9.87 -12.44
C SER A 105 -4.55 9.59 -13.84
N ARG A 106 -4.39 8.39 -14.42
CA ARG A 106 -5.04 8.02 -15.70
C ARG A 106 -6.53 7.68 -15.56
N TYR A 107 -7.02 7.53 -14.33
CA TYR A 107 -8.36 7.05 -14.03
C TYR A 107 -9.12 8.07 -13.18
N ARG A 108 -10.32 8.47 -13.59
CA ARG A 108 -11.15 9.46 -12.86
C ARG A 108 -11.76 8.84 -11.60
N ASP A 109 -12.47 7.72 -11.75
CA ASP A 109 -13.21 7.07 -10.66
C ASP A 109 -12.34 6.04 -9.93
N ALA A 110 -11.22 6.51 -9.37
CA ALA A 110 -10.18 5.67 -8.81
C ALA A 110 -9.75 6.07 -7.39
N ILE A 111 -9.09 5.13 -6.72
CA ILE A 111 -8.30 5.37 -5.50
C ILE A 111 -6.89 4.77 -5.66
N LEU A 112 -5.93 5.28 -4.89
CA LEU A 112 -4.57 4.75 -4.78
C LEU A 112 -4.37 4.10 -3.41
N VAL A 113 -4.00 2.83 -3.37
CA VAL A 113 -3.69 2.08 -2.14
C VAL A 113 -2.28 1.52 -2.23
N SER A 114 -1.36 2.22 -1.57
CA SER A 114 0.05 1.81 -1.47
C SER A 114 0.24 0.85 -0.29
N VAL A 115 1.02 -0.21 -0.51
CA VAL A 115 1.24 -1.30 0.45
C VAL A 115 2.72 -1.36 0.79
N HIS A 116 3.03 -1.18 2.06
CA HIS A 116 4.39 -1.09 2.63
C HIS A 116 4.51 -1.92 3.91
N PHE A 117 5.73 -2.09 4.41
CA PHE A 117 5.98 -2.57 5.77
C PHE A 117 7.09 -1.74 6.41
N ASN A 118 6.83 -1.21 7.60
CA ASN A 118 7.65 -0.19 8.23
C ASN A 118 9.00 -0.78 8.73
N SER A 119 9.91 0.09 9.13
CA SER A 119 11.19 -0.28 9.71
C SER A 119 11.70 0.78 10.68
N ALA A 120 12.34 0.36 11.77
CA ALA A 120 12.81 1.27 12.81
C ALA A 120 14.15 0.81 13.40
N ALA A 121 14.97 1.78 13.81
CA ALA A 121 16.22 1.50 14.53
C ALA A 121 15.99 0.76 15.86
N ARG A 122 14.88 1.05 16.56
CA ARG A 122 14.42 0.29 17.72
C ARG A 122 13.79 -1.03 17.24
N VAL A 123 14.52 -2.13 17.39
CA VAL A 123 14.10 -3.50 17.00
C VAL A 123 12.75 -3.89 17.61
N GLY A 124 12.46 -3.42 18.83
CA GLY A 124 11.18 -3.65 19.54
C GLY A 124 10.03 -2.73 19.12
N ALA A 125 10.15 -1.94 18.06
CA ALA A 125 8.97 -1.32 17.43
C ALA A 125 8.15 -2.42 16.73
N ASN A 126 6.83 -2.38 16.87
CA ASN A 126 5.87 -3.22 16.18
C ASN A 126 4.63 -2.39 15.82
N GLY A 127 3.69 -2.95 15.06
CA GLY A 127 2.35 -2.39 14.88
C GLY A 127 2.04 -1.86 13.48
N ILE A 128 0.75 -1.69 13.23
CA ILE A 128 0.21 -1.20 11.95
C ILE A 128 -0.03 0.31 12.01
N GLU A 129 0.45 1.02 10.99
CA GLU A 129 0.16 2.43 10.75
C GLU A 129 -0.58 2.59 9.43
N THR A 130 -1.36 3.66 9.26
CA THR A 130 -2.00 3.94 7.97
C THR A 130 -2.02 5.43 7.68
N TYR A 131 -1.56 5.79 6.50
CA TYR A 131 -1.17 7.14 6.14
C TYR A 131 -2.02 7.71 5.01
N TYR A 132 -2.35 8.99 5.13
CA TYR A 132 -3.10 9.77 4.15
C TYR A 132 -2.54 11.20 4.06
N TYR A 133 -2.96 11.98 3.06
CA TYR A 133 -2.55 13.39 2.94
C TYR A 133 -3.73 14.37 2.80
N SER A 134 -4.64 14.09 1.86
CA SER A 134 -5.84 14.89 1.59
C SER A 134 -7.01 14.48 2.50
N THR A 135 -7.89 15.42 2.81
CA THR A 135 -9.08 15.22 3.67
C THR A 135 -10.00 14.13 3.13
N GLN A 136 -10.25 14.11 1.81
CA GLN A 136 -11.02 13.07 1.11
C GLN A 136 -10.51 11.64 1.36
N SER A 137 -9.22 11.48 1.67
CA SER A 137 -8.58 10.18 1.91
C SER A 137 -8.71 9.72 3.37
N ALA A 138 -9.11 10.59 4.30
CA ALA A 138 -9.12 10.30 5.74
C ALA A 138 -10.11 9.18 6.12
N LYS A 139 -11.34 9.20 5.58
CA LYS A 139 -12.32 8.12 5.83
C LYS A 139 -11.87 6.79 5.23
N LEU A 140 -11.31 6.79 4.02
CA LEU A 140 -10.77 5.59 3.38
C LEU A 140 -9.62 4.99 4.21
N ALA A 141 -8.71 5.83 4.71
CA ALA A 141 -7.65 5.41 5.62
C ALA A 141 -8.20 4.84 6.93
N ALA A 142 -9.19 5.48 7.54
CA ALA A 142 -9.82 5.00 8.77
C ALA A 142 -10.50 3.63 8.59
N ASP A 143 -11.25 3.45 7.49
CA ASP A 143 -11.98 2.21 7.22
C ASP A 143 -11.07 1.05 6.84
N ILE A 144 -9.98 1.30 6.09
CA ILE A 144 -8.91 0.32 5.86
C ILE A 144 -8.25 -0.04 7.19
N HIS A 145 -7.75 0.95 7.93
CA HIS A 145 -6.99 0.74 9.16
C HIS A 145 -7.76 -0.09 10.18
N ARG A 146 -9.04 0.25 10.44
CA ARG A 146 -9.91 -0.46 11.39
C ARG A 146 -10.07 -1.94 11.04
N HIS A 147 -10.18 -2.28 9.76
CA HIS A 147 -10.25 -3.68 9.32
C HIS A 147 -8.93 -4.42 9.50
N VAL A 148 -7.79 -3.82 9.15
CA VAL A 148 -6.49 -4.49 9.25
C VAL A 148 -6.14 -4.78 10.71
N VAL A 149 -6.22 -3.79 11.61
CA VAL A 149 -5.87 -3.98 13.04
C VAL A 149 -6.78 -5.01 13.72
N SER A 150 -8.06 -5.09 13.35
CA SER A 150 -9.02 -6.09 13.88
C SER A 150 -8.68 -7.56 13.56
N SER A 151 -7.63 -7.81 12.78
CA SER A 151 -7.20 -9.14 12.34
C SER A 151 -5.82 -9.57 12.86
N THR A 152 -5.21 -8.75 13.73
CA THR A 152 -3.81 -8.87 14.12
C THR A 152 -3.60 -8.60 15.61
N SER A 153 -2.75 -9.41 16.25
CA SER A 153 -2.32 -9.22 17.65
C SER A 153 -1.10 -8.28 17.76
N THR A 154 -1.13 -7.14 17.07
CA THR A 154 -0.03 -6.15 17.06
C THR A 154 -0.53 -4.75 17.44
N GLU A 155 0.39 -3.82 17.70
CA GLU A 155 0.04 -2.44 18.08
C GLU A 155 -0.89 -1.78 17.03
N ASN A 156 -2.00 -1.22 17.50
CA ASN A 156 -2.80 -0.26 16.75
C ASN A 156 -2.16 1.13 16.92
N ARG A 157 -1.54 1.66 15.87
CA ARG A 157 -0.78 2.92 15.92
C ARG A 157 -1.52 4.11 15.28
N GLY A 158 -2.77 3.89 14.90
CA GLY A 158 -3.69 4.87 14.35
C GLY A 158 -3.44 5.27 12.90
N ILE A 159 -4.35 6.09 12.39
CA ILE A 159 -4.18 6.80 11.11
C ILE A 159 -3.41 8.11 11.31
N ARG A 160 -2.58 8.51 10.34
CA ARG A 160 -1.76 9.71 10.46
C ARG A 160 -1.68 10.47 9.12
N ARG A 161 -1.80 11.80 9.16
CA ARG A 161 -1.54 12.65 7.98
C ARG A 161 -0.04 12.76 7.74
N ARG A 162 0.45 12.41 6.54
CA ARG A 162 1.88 12.51 6.15
C ARG A 162 2.05 12.92 4.69
N GLY A 163 3.08 13.72 4.43
CA GLY A 163 3.39 14.28 3.11
C GLY A 163 4.18 13.36 2.17
N TYR A 164 4.04 12.04 2.28
CA TYR A 164 4.71 11.08 1.40
C TYR A 164 4.35 11.35 -0.07
N PHE A 165 5.29 11.19 -1.00
CA PHE A 165 5.13 11.65 -2.38
C PHE A 165 3.87 11.09 -3.05
N VAL A 166 3.66 9.77 -2.95
CA VAL A 166 2.49 9.08 -3.54
C VAL A 166 1.15 9.55 -2.97
N LEU A 167 1.12 10.02 -1.71
CA LEU A 167 -0.08 10.57 -1.08
C LEU A 167 -0.29 12.05 -1.41
N ARG A 168 0.79 12.83 -1.44
CA ARG A 168 0.76 14.30 -1.64
C ARG A 168 0.62 14.72 -3.10
N ARG A 169 1.01 13.87 -4.05
CA ARG A 169 0.96 14.16 -5.50
C ARG A 169 -0.14 13.40 -6.25
N SER A 170 -0.84 12.46 -5.60
CA SER A 170 -2.02 11.81 -6.18
C SER A 170 -3.14 12.81 -6.43
N SER A 171 -3.73 12.77 -7.62
CA SER A 171 -4.98 13.48 -7.95
C SER A 171 -6.23 12.77 -7.43
N VAL A 172 -6.12 11.49 -7.07
CA VAL A 172 -7.20 10.65 -6.54
C VAL A 172 -7.02 10.41 -5.03
N PRO A 173 -8.06 10.01 -4.26
CA PRO A 173 -7.90 9.65 -2.85
C PRO A 173 -6.82 8.57 -2.68
N ALA A 174 -5.90 8.79 -1.75
CA ALA A 174 -4.67 8.03 -1.64
C ALA A 174 -4.37 7.64 -0.18
N VAL A 175 -4.08 6.35 0.03
CA VAL A 175 -3.75 5.76 1.32
C VAL A 175 -2.49 4.90 1.18
N LEU A 176 -1.63 4.89 2.20
CA LEU A 176 -0.49 3.98 2.33
C LEU A 176 -0.65 3.19 3.63
N VAL A 177 -0.57 1.86 3.55
CA VAL A 177 -0.73 0.96 4.70
C VAL A 177 0.63 0.38 5.07
N GLU A 178 1.05 0.58 6.32
CA GLU A 178 2.23 -0.07 6.91
C GLU A 178 1.80 -1.34 7.63
N CYS A 179 2.15 -2.50 7.07
CA CYS A 179 1.66 -3.80 7.51
C CYS A 179 2.47 -4.45 8.66
N GLY A 180 3.06 -3.65 9.55
CA GLY A 180 3.99 -4.10 10.60
C GLY A 180 5.47 -3.82 10.26
N PHE A 181 6.36 -3.96 11.25
CA PHE A 181 7.77 -3.57 11.17
C PHE A 181 8.71 -4.74 10.83
N LEU A 182 9.35 -4.75 9.66
CA LEU A 182 10.25 -5.86 9.24
C LEU A 182 11.61 -5.89 9.97
N THR A 183 11.89 -4.87 10.79
CA THR A 183 12.98 -4.90 11.78
C THR A 183 12.62 -5.71 13.03
N ASN A 184 11.33 -5.84 13.35
CA ASN A 184 10.85 -6.64 14.47
C ASN A 184 10.98 -8.15 14.17
N PRO A 185 11.54 -8.97 15.06
CA PRO A 185 11.68 -10.42 14.82
C PRO A 185 10.32 -11.13 14.65
N THR A 186 9.31 -10.72 15.40
CA THR A 186 7.97 -11.33 15.38
C THR A 186 7.18 -10.89 14.16
N GLU A 187 7.15 -9.59 13.84
CA GLU A 187 6.42 -9.12 12.65
C GLU A 187 7.12 -9.51 11.34
N ALA A 188 8.46 -9.60 11.31
CA ALA A 188 9.16 -10.20 10.18
C ALA A 188 8.79 -11.68 9.97
N ARG A 189 8.59 -12.46 11.06
CA ARG A 189 8.12 -13.85 10.98
C ARG A 189 6.65 -13.92 10.52
N MET A 190 5.79 -13.02 10.99
CA MET A 190 4.41 -12.91 10.49
C MET A 190 4.38 -12.51 9.02
N ALA A 191 5.22 -11.57 8.57
CA ALA A 191 5.31 -11.18 7.17
C ALA A 191 5.69 -12.37 6.27
N LEU A 192 6.52 -13.31 6.74
CA LEU A 192 6.84 -14.55 6.03
C LEU A 192 5.68 -15.58 5.99
N ASP A 193 4.73 -15.55 6.93
CA ASP A 193 3.51 -16.37 6.89
C ASP A 193 2.58 -15.96 5.74
N SER A 194 2.33 -16.87 4.81
CA SER A 194 1.41 -16.66 3.69
C SER A 194 -0.04 -16.47 4.13
N ARG A 195 -0.44 -17.05 5.28
CA ARG A 195 -1.78 -16.85 5.88
C ARG A 195 -1.91 -15.43 6.43
N TYR A 196 -0.86 -14.87 7.04
CA TYR A 196 -0.84 -13.47 7.49
C TYR A 196 -0.93 -12.50 6.31
N ARG A 197 -0.13 -12.69 5.26
CA ARG A 197 -0.23 -11.86 4.04
C ARG A 197 -1.59 -11.96 3.36
N GLN A 198 -2.25 -13.12 3.45
CA GLN A 198 -3.64 -13.29 3.02
C GLN A 198 -4.63 -12.52 3.92
N ARG A 199 -4.52 -12.60 5.25
CA ARG A 199 -5.34 -11.82 6.19
C ARG A 199 -5.22 -10.31 5.95
N LEU A 200 -4.00 -9.80 5.78
CA LEU A 200 -3.74 -8.40 5.42
C LEU A 200 -4.48 -7.99 4.14
N ALA A 201 -4.29 -8.74 3.06
CA ALA A 201 -4.93 -8.45 1.77
C ALA A 201 -6.46 -8.49 1.82
N ASP A 202 -7.04 -9.48 2.50
CA ASP A 202 -8.49 -9.60 2.63
C ASP A 202 -9.10 -8.47 3.48
N ARG A 203 -8.37 -7.98 4.50
CA ARG A 203 -8.83 -6.88 5.36
C ARG A 203 -8.62 -5.48 4.79
N ILE A 204 -7.52 -5.26 4.06
CA ILE A 204 -7.39 -4.06 3.23
C ILE A 204 -8.54 -4.02 2.22
N ALA A 205 -8.89 -5.13 1.59
CA ALA A 205 -10.05 -5.20 0.68
C ALA A 205 -11.39 -4.94 1.37
N ASP A 206 -11.65 -5.52 2.55
CA ASP A 206 -12.89 -5.29 3.31
C ASP A 206 -13.06 -3.82 3.71
N GLY A 207 -11.96 -3.14 4.09
CA GLY A 207 -11.95 -1.71 4.40
C GLY A 207 -12.02 -0.79 3.18
N ILE A 208 -11.49 -1.21 2.02
CA ILE A 208 -11.74 -0.56 0.72
C ILE A 208 -13.23 -0.66 0.36
N MET A 209 -13.81 -1.85 0.44
CA MET A 209 -15.24 -2.11 0.21
C MET A 209 -16.18 -1.40 1.19
N GLY A 210 -15.65 -0.87 2.31
CA GLY A 210 -16.46 -0.17 3.32
C GLY A 210 -17.40 -1.11 4.08
N LYS A 211 -17.02 -2.38 4.24
CA LYS A 211 -17.84 -3.38 4.94
C LYS A 211 -18.08 -3.02 6.41
N PRO A 212 -19.13 -3.60 7.04
CA PRO A 212 -19.28 -3.59 8.48
C PRO A 212 -18.00 -4.16 9.12
N THR A 213 -17.39 -3.36 9.99
CA THR A 213 -16.12 -3.73 10.62
C THR A 213 -16.36 -4.84 11.64
N PRO A 214 -15.46 -5.84 11.76
CA PRO A 214 -15.62 -6.89 12.76
C PRO A 214 -15.83 -6.30 14.17
N PRO A 215 -16.70 -6.90 15.02
CA PRO A 215 -16.77 -6.51 16.42
C PRO A 215 -15.37 -6.65 17.03
N ASN A 216 -15.00 -5.73 17.93
CA ASN A 216 -13.63 -5.57 18.42
C ASN A 216 -13.23 -6.68 19.42
N ARG A 217 -13.22 -7.93 18.94
CA ARG A 217 -12.70 -9.08 19.68
C ARG A 217 -11.19 -8.91 19.79
N PRO A 218 -10.60 -8.87 20.99
CA PRO A 218 -9.17 -9.09 21.11
C PRO A 218 -8.85 -10.45 20.48
N VAL A 219 -7.78 -10.52 19.68
CA VAL A 219 -7.26 -11.81 19.20
C VAL A 219 -6.70 -12.53 20.43
N VAL A 220 -7.54 -13.39 21.03
CA VAL A 220 -7.20 -14.14 22.25
C VAL A 220 -5.85 -14.82 22.08
N ALA A 221 -4.95 -14.60 23.05
CA ALA A 221 -3.54 -14.96 22.94
C ALA A 221 -3.31 -16.46 22.69
N GLY A 222 -4.25 -17.34 23.09
CA GLY A 222 -4.22 -18.78 22.82
C GLY A 222 -4.68 -19.23 21.43
N LEU A 223 -5.17 -18.32 20.56
CA LEU A 223 -5.59 -18.65 19.19
C LEU A 223 -4.60 -18.18 18.11
N VAL A 224 -3.47 -17.62 18.51
CA VAL A 224 -2.22 -17.83 17.76
C VAL A 224 -1.78 -19.28 18.04
N HIS A 225 -2.39 -20.24 17.34
CA HIS A 225 -1.75 -21.54 17.16
C HIS A 225 -0.49 -21.29 16.32
N LEU A 226 0.61 -20.98 16.99
CA LEU A 226 1.96 -21.11 16.45
C LEU A 226 2.03 -22.55 15.93
N PRO A 227 2.16 -22.78 14.62
CA PRO A 227 2.21 -24.14 14.12
C PRO A 227 3.44 -24.82 14.73
N SER A 228 3.21 -25.97 15.40
CA SER A 228 4.28 -26.86 15.88
C SER A 228 5.36 -26.95 14.81
N PRO A 229 6.65 -26.73 15.15
CA PRO A 229 7.65 -26.18 14.23
C PRO A 229 7.70 -26.94 12.90
N ILE A 230 7.01 -26.38 11.90
CA ILE A 230 6.96 -26.94 10.55
C ILE A 230 8.40 -26.93 10.05
N ARG A 231 8.94 -28.12 9.77
CA ARG A 231 10.25 -28.29 9.13
C ARG A 231 10.28 -27.37 7.91
N SER A 232 11.17 -26.38 7.95
CA SER A 232 11.12 -25.22 7.06
C SER A 232 11.56 -25.55 5.62
N THR A 233 10.71 -26.26 4.89
CA THR A 233 10.86 -26.57 3.45
C THR A 233 10.38 -25.43 2.54
N GLY A 234 9.93 -24.31 3.12
CA GLY A 234 9.75 -23.03 2.44
C GLY A 234 10.78 -22.03 2.94
N ASN A 235 12.02 -22.13 2.46
CA ASN A 235 13.06 -21.14 2.72
C ASN A 235 12.61 -19.78 2.13
N TYR A 236 13.07 -18.66 2.71
CA TYR A 236 12.94 -17.34 2.07
C TYR A 236 13.49 -17.35 0.64
N ASN A 237 14.57 -18.12 0.43
CA ASN A 237 15.16 -18.33 -0.89
C ASN A 237 14.17 -18.99 -1.86
N ASP A 238 13.27 -19.88 -1.43
CA ASP A 238 12.35 -20.58 -2.33
C ASP A 238 11.23 -19.66 -2.82
N PHE A 239 10.76 -18.73 -1.98
CA PHE A 239 9.86 -17.66 -2.41
C PHE A 239 10.55 -16.72 -3.42
N VAL A 240 11.79 -16.29 -3.14
CA VAL A 240 12.56 -15.43 -4.05
C VAL A 240 12.90 -16.13 -5.37
N ARG A 241 13.16 -17.43 -5.31
CA ARG A 241 13.49 -18.30 -6.45
C ARG A 241 12.28 -18.54 -7.34
N ALA A 242 11.12 -18.87 -6.76
CA ALA A 242 9.86 -19.03 -7.51
C ALA A 242 9.38 -17.73 -8.20
N GLU A 243 9.87 -16.55 -7.77
CA GLU A 243 9.66 -15.28 -8.47
C GLU A 243 10.77 -14.99 -9.50
N ALA A 244 12.03 -15.38 -9.21
CA ALA A 244 13.14 -15.28 -10.16
C ALA A 244 12.96 -16.20 -11.38
N GLU A 245 12.37 -17.37 -11.20
CA GLU A 245 12.06 -18.36 -12.25
C GLU A 245 10.89 -17.93 -13.15
N ARG A 246 10.09 -16.94 -12.74
CA ARG A 246 9.03 -16.32 -13.58
C ARG A 246 9.52 -15.16 -14.45
N ARG A 247 10.84 -14.88 -14.47
CA ARG A 247 11.39 -13.76 -15.24
C ARG A 247 11.40 -14.04 -16.74
N PRO A 248 10.78 -13.20 -17.60
CA PRO A 248 11.09 -13.21 -19.02
C PRO A 248 12.55 -12.77 -19.24
N THR A 249 13.29 -13.55 -20.02
CA THR A 249 14.73 -13.34 -20.25
C THR A 249 14.98 -12.18 -21.21
N TYR A 250 15.27 -10.99 -20.67
CA TYR A 250 15.55 -9.80 -21.49
C TYR A 250 16.90 -9.90 -22.21
N ARG A 251 16.89 -10.48 -23.42
CA ARG A 251 18.04 -10.61 -24.33
C ARG A 251 18.46 -9.25 -24.86
N THR A 252 19.38 -8.59 -24.15
CA THR A 252 19.95 -7.30 -24.56
C THR A 252 20.67 -7.39 -25.91
N SER A 253 20.08 -6.79 -26.94
CA SER A 253 20.68 -6.68 -28.27
C SER A 253 21.81 -5.63 -28.27
N LYS A 254 23.03 -6.06 -27.93
CA LYS A 254 24.25 -5.23 -27.99
C LYS A 254 24.54 -4.75 -29.42
N LYS A 255 23.94 -3.62 -29.80
CA LYS A 255 24.22 -2.91 -31.05
C LYS A 255 25.64 -2.36 -30.99
N LYS A 256 26.60 -3.02 -31.63
CA LYS A 256 28.02 -2.57 -31.70
C LYS A 256 28.10 -1.24 -32.45
N SER A 257 28.37 -0.14 -31.74
CA SER A 257 28.80 1.11 -32.37
C SER A 257 30.25 0.97 -32.84
N LYS A 258 30.48 1.13 -34.16
CA LYS A 258 31.85 1.24 -34.70
C LYS A 258 32.41 2.61 -34.29
N LYS A 259 33.56 2.63 -33.63
CA LYS A 259 34.26 3.87 -33.24
C LYS A 259 35.27 4.23 -34.33
N SER A 260 34.88 5.12 -35.25
CA SER A 260 35.79 5.67 -36.25
C SER A 260 36.81 6.62 -35.60
N SER A 261 38.06 6.52 -36.02
CA SER A 261 39.16 7.35 -35.54
C SER A 261 39.56 8.39 -36.58
N SER A 262 39.52 9.68 -36.23
CA SER A 262 40.20 10.74 -36.97
C SER A 262 41.32 11.33 -36.10
N LYS A 263 42.55 11.33 -36.63
CA LYS A 263 43.66 12.14 -36.10
C LYS A 263 43.58 13.53 -36.74
N SER A 264 43.91 14.58 -35.98
CA SER A 264 44.54 15.77 -36.58
C SER A 264 45.47 16.48 -35.59
N SER A 265 46.24 17.42 -36.13
CA SER A 265 47.52 17.96 -35.64
C SER A 265 47.50 18.77 -34.34
N LYS A 266 48.66 18.76 -33.66
CA LYS A 266 49.08 19.75 -32.66
C LYS A 266 49.02 21.18 -33.21
N LYS A 267 48.81 22.16 -32.32
CA LYS A 267 49.59 23.42 -32.32
C LYS A 267 49.96 23.77 -30.87
N LYS A 268 51.16 24.31 -30.66
CA LYS A 268 51.64 24.90 -29.39
C LYS A 268 51.58 26.42 -29.49
N SER A 269 51.27 27.08 -28.38
CA SER A 269 51.73 28.43 -28.05
C SER A 269 51.85 28.53 -26.51
N SER A 270 52.65 29.46 -25.98
CA SER A 270 53.13 29.38 -24.60
C SER A 270 53.52 30.72 -23.96
N SER A 271 52.96 31.00 -22.80
CA SER A 271 53.35 32.01 -21.80
C SER A 271 52.67 31.61 -20.47
N THR A 272 53.28 31.54 -19.27
CA THR A 272 54.37 32.32 -18.62
C THR A 272 53.93 33.75 -18.33
N SER A 273 53.75 34.24 -17.10
CA SER A 273 53.92 33.65 -15.73
C SER A 273 52.83 34.27 -14.79
N LYS A 274 52.87 34.37 -13.45
CA LYS A 274 53.90 34.29 -12.39
C LYS A 274 53.25 33.98 -11.02
N LYS A 275 54.06 33.91 -9.95
CA LYS A 275 53.62 33.84 -8.53
C LYS A 275 53.54 35.23 -7.89
N THR A 276 52.70 35.37 -6.85
CA THR A 276 52.77 36.34 -5.74
C THR A 276 52.17 35.70 -4.47
N SER A 277 52.52 36.16 -3.26
CA SER A 277 52.01 35.55 -2.01
C SER A 277 52.20 36.38 -0.73
N SER A 278 51.09 36.79 -0.10
CA SER A 278 50.99 37.31 1.28
C SER A 278 49.57 36.98 1.82
N LYS A 279 49.26 36.56 3.05
CA LYS A 279 49.87 36.55 4.40
C LYS A 279 49.40 37.70 5.33
N LYS A 280 48.97 37.30 6.54
CA LYS A 280 48.79 38.06 7.81
C LYS A 280 47.44 38.75 8.11
N SER A 281 47.33 39.14 9.39
CA SER A 281 46.12 39.24 10.22
C SER A 281 46.31 40.24 11.37
N SER A 282 45.23 40.87 11.84
CA SER A 282 45.11 41.66 13.09
C SER A 282 43.63 41.70 13.52
N THR A 283 43.19 41.43 14.76
CA THR A 283 43.45 42.08 16.09
C THR A 283 43.00 43.55 16.14
N SER A 284 42.26 44.05 17.16
CA SER A 284 41.73 43.41 18.39
C SER A 284 40.84 44.34 19.27
N SER A 285 39.98 43.75 20.12
CA SER A 285 39.46 44.30 21.40
C SER A 285 38.39 45.42 21.32
N LYS A 286 37.63 45.82 22.38
CA LYS A 286 37.88 45.77 23.85
C LYS A 286 36.57 45.91 24.69
N LYS A 287 36.51 45.23 25.87
CA LYS A 287 35.81 45.47 27.19
C LYS A 287 34.45 46.24 27.27
N SER A 288 33.39 45.89 28.04
CA SER A 288 33.11 45.17 29.34
C SER A 288 33.24 46.00 30.64
N ALA A 289 32.36 46.01 31.67
CA ALA A 289 31.04 45.38 31.95
C ALA A 289 30.43 45.92 33.31
N SER A 290 29.43 45.23 33.93
CA SER A 290 28.77 45.47 35.26
C SER A 290 27.54 46.43 35.25
N SER A 291 26.57 46.46 36.21
CA SER A 291 26.44 45.80 37.53
C SER A 291 24.98 45.68 38.08
N LYS A 292 24.77 44.77 39.08
CA LYS A 292 23.81 44.76 40.23
C LYS A 292 22.26 44.89 40.10
N THR A 293 21.58 44.00 40.85
CA THR A 293 20.19 43.96 41.38
C THR A 293 20.05 44.77 42.71
N PRO A 294 18.87 44.92 43.43
CA PRO A 294 17.69 44.03 43.50
C PRO A 294 16.24 44.60 43.76
N ALA A 295 15.25 43.70 43.61
CA ALA A 295 13.99 43.49 44.39
C ALA A 295 12.88 44.57 44.59
N LYS A 296 11.60 44.15 44.37
CA LYS A 296 10.47 44.39 45.31
C LYS A 296 9.19 43.54 45.05
N LYS A 297 8.62 43.02 46.15
CA LYS A 297 7.23 42.59 46.51
C LYS A 297 6.20 42.02 45.50
N LYS A 298 5.57 40.90 45.94
CA LYS A 298 4.18 40.42 45.66
C LYS A 298 3.14 41.29 46.40
N PRO A 299 1.84 41.33 46.03
CA PRO A 299 0.83 40.26 46.23
C PRO A 299 -0.11 40.11 44.99
N ALA A 300 -1.32 39.51 45.01
CA ALA A 300 -1.86 38.21 45.45
C ALA A 300 -3.36 38.13 44.99
N ALA A 301 -4.00 36.95 45.07
CA ALA A 301 -5.39 36.66 44.62
C ALA A 301 -5.63 36.78 43.08
N SER A 302 -6.68 36.21 42.48
CA SER A 302 -7.79 35.38 43.02
C SER A 302 -8.05 34.15 42.12
N ASP A 303 -8.99 33.31 42.54
CA ASP A 303 -9.38 32.01 41.94
C ASP A 303 -10.29 32.14 40.71
N GLU A 304 -10.08 31.26 39.71
CA GLU A 304 -11.07 30.35 39.09
C GLU A 304 -10.34 29.26 38.26
#